data_AF-A0A9P5UKR4-F1
#
_entry.id   AF-A0A9P5UKR4-F1
#
_cell.length_a   1.000
_cell.length_b   1.000
_cell.length_c   1.000
_cell.angle_alpha   90.00
_cell.angle_beta   90.00
_cell.angle_gamma   90.00
#
_symmetry.space_group_name_H-M   'P 1'
#
loop_
_entity.id
_entity.type
_entity.pdbx_description
1 polymer ?
#
loop_
_entity_poly.entity_id
_entity_poly.type
_entity_poly.pdbx_seq_one_letter_code
_entity_poly.pdbx_strand_id
1 'polypeptide(L)'
;YLADRFVEGTCPKCNYDDARGDQCDLCGSLLNATDLINPRCKLDGNRPIQKESKHMFLDLGKLQPQCEAWFEKASTEGRWSANGKIITQSWFKEGLRLRCITRDLKWGTPVPFKGEWEGKVFYVWFDAPIGYPSITATYTKEWEKWWKNPKDVKLYQFMGKDNVPFHSVIFPSSLIGTGEEWTLLNTLSTTEYLQYETGKFSKSRGVGIFGNNVQETGVPPSVWRYYLLSNRPETNDSQYLWKDFIARNNNELLANLGNFVNRVIKFVNAKYESNVPSLESAAAPTESDEKLIREVNDRLKLYIEALDDVKIREGLRVAMEISALGNAYLQENKIDNTLFAEHKDRCDRVVITALNLIYLLSAVLFPYMPSTSESIARQLNAPVRLLSDVFAVDSILPGHVINKAEYLFKRIDEKQEDIWRAKYGGNSSEPAPEDKKKKKKSSKPAAAPVFQGEKPEEVIALEKKIEDQGAKVRELKAAKTDAAVVQPELQTLLELKKELADLFAKLTV
;
A
#
# COMPACT_ATOMS: atom_id res chain seq x y z
N TYR A 1 -22.33 0.36 -32.26
CA TYR A 1 -20.98 0.92 -32.33
C TYR A 1 -20.07 0.10 -31.45
N LEU A 2 -18.76 0.10 -31.72
CA LEU A 2 -17.76 -0.64 -30.94
C LEU A 2 -16.99 0.37 -30.08
N ALA A 3 -16.78 0.03 -28.81
CA ALA A 3 -15.79 0.73 -27.98
C ALA A 3 -14.38 0.30 -28.37
N ASP A 4 -13.37 1.12 -28.11
CA ASP A 4 -11.96 0.86 -28.50
C ASP A 4 -11.46 -0.52 -28.06
N ARG A 5 -11.84 -0.96 -26.85
CA ARG A 5 -11.54 -2.29 -26.29
C ARG A 5 -12.12 -3.48 -27.08
N PHE A 6 -13.05 -3.24 -27.99
CA PHE A 6 -13.66 -4.24 -28.86
C PHE A 6 -13.19 -4.14 -30.31
N VAL A 7 -12.23 -3.25 -30.58
CA VAL A 7 -11.56 -3.15 -31.88
C VAL A 7 -10.12 -3.61 -31.70
N GLU A 8 -9.71 -4.60 -32.48
CA GLU A 8 -8.34 -5.08 -32.57
C GLU A 8 -7.86 -4.95 -34.01
N GLY A 9 -6.56 -4.88 -34.24
CA GLY A 9 -5.99 -4.76 -35.56
C GLY A 9 -4.48 -4.66 -35.53
N THR A 10 -3.88 -4.49 -36.69
CA THR A 10 -2.43 -4.31 -36.82
C THR A 10 -2.05 -2.86 -36.47
N CYS A 11 -1.07 -2.70 -35.58
CA CYS A 11 -0.55 -1.41 -35.15
C CYS A 11 0.09 -0.67 -36.33
N PRO A 12 -0.33 0.56 -36.65
CA PRO A 12 0.23 1.32 -37.77
C PRO A 12 1.68 1.79 -37.52
N LYS A 13 2.19 1.68 -36.29
CA LYS A 13 3.54 2.16 -35.91
C LYS A 13 4.59 1.05 -35.84
N CYS A 14 4.22 -0.15 -35.40
CA CYS A 14 5.17 -1.25 -35.19
C CYS A 14 4.74 -2.57 -35.83
N ASN A 15 3.63 -2.59 -36.58
CA ASN A 15 3.07 -3.78 -37.23
C ASN A 15 2.72 -4.94 -36.27
N TYR A 16 2.45 -4.65 -35.00
CA TYR A 16 1.92 -5.65 -34.08
C TYR A 16 0.47 -5.99 -34.45
N ASP A 17 0.20 -7.25 -34.81
CA ASP A 17 -1.07 -7.69 -35.42
C ASP A 17 -2.29 -7.70 -34.49
N ASP A 18 -2.09 -7.51 -33.19
CA ASP A 18 -3.13 -7.61 -32.16
C ASP A 18 -3.17 -6.37 -31.26
N ALA A 19 -2.95 -5.19 -31.85
CA ALA A 19 -3.11 -3.92 -31.15
C ALA A 19 -4.59 -3.62 -30.89
N ARG A 20 -4.87 -3.06 -29.71
CA ARG A 20 -6.22 -2.61 -29.32
C ARG A 20 -6.49 -1.22 -29.89
N GLY A 21 -7.78 -0.87 -30.00
CA GLY A 21 -8.21 0.42 -30.54
C GLY A 21 -7.74 1.64 -29.77
N ASP A 22 -7.35 1.47 -28.50
CA ASP A 22 -6.87 2.52 -27.60
C ASP A 22 -5.33 2.55 -27.48
N GLN A 23 -4.68 1.39 -27.52
CA GLN A 23 -3.26 1.25 -27.28
C GLN A 23 -2.66 -0.01 -27.92
N CYS A 24 -1.43 0.11 -28.44
CA CYS A 24 -0.63 -1.05 -28.81
C CYS A 24 0.13 -1.59 -27.59
N ASP A 25 -0.11 -2.85 -27.23
CA ASP A 25 0.55 -3.48 -26.08
C ASP A 25 2.04 -3.80 -26.34
N LEU A 26 2.49 -3.87 -27.60
CA LEU A 26 3.90 -4.10 -27.94
C LEU A 26 4.77 -2.83 -27.85
N CYS A 27 4.35 -1.75 -28.50
CA CYS A 27 5.14 -0.50 -28.55
C CYS A 27 4.66 0.59 -27.60
N GLY A 28 3.57 0.34 -26.86
CA GLY A 28 3.00 1.26 -25.87
C GLY A 28 2.28 2.49 -26.44
N SER A 29 2.26 2.67 -27.76
CA SER A 29 1.64 3.84 -28.40
C SER A 29 0.13 3.88 -28.19
N LEU A 30 -0.39 5.06 -27.84
CA LEU A 30 -1.82 5.38 -27.88
C LEU A 30 -2.27 5.48 -29.35
N LEU A 31 -3.42 4.88 -29.65
CA LEU A 31 -4.00 4.77 -30.99
C LEU A 31 -5.44 5.29 -30.98
N ASN A 32 -5.95 5.68 -32.15
CA ASN A 32 -7.40 5.68 -32.37
C ASN A 32 -7.76 4.38 -33.07
N ALA A 33 -8.93 3.82 -32.76
CA ALA A 33 -9.39 2.57 -33.37
C ALA A 33 -9.51 2.67 -34.91
N THR A 34 -9.71 3.87 -35.43
CA THR A 34 -9.76 4.18 -36.87
C THR A 34 -8.39 4.12 -37.56
N ASP A 35 -7.30 4.20 -36.79
CA ASP A 35 -5.93 4.20 -37.30
C ASP A 35 -5.37 2.77 -37.43
N LEU A 36 -6.05 1.77 -36.88
CA LEU A 36 -5.65 0.37 -36.96
C LEU A 36 -5.72 -0.14 -38.40
N ILE A 37 -4.68 -0.85 -38.82
CA ILE A 37 -4.64 -1.57 -40.08
C ILE A 37 -5.42 -2.87 -39.90
N ASN A 38 -6.25 -3.25 -40.88
CA ASN A 38 -7.10 -4.45 -40.82
C ASN A 38 -7.89 -4.57 -39.51
N PRO A 39 -8.72 -3.57 -39.16
CA PRO A 39 -9.47 -3.61 -37.93
C PRO A 39 -10.46 -4.76 -37.98
N ARG A 40 -10.58 -5.46 -36.85
CA ARG A 40 -11.50 -6.57 -36.60
C ARG A 40 -12.23 -6.32 -35.28
N CYS A 41 -13.49 -6.69 -35.25
CA CYS A 41 -14.28 -6.68 -34.04
C CYS A 41 -13.89 -7.89 -33.17
N LYS A 42 -13.50 -7.64 -31.92
CA LYS A 42 -13.12 -8.71 -30.97
C LYS A 42 -14.26 -9.69 -30.66
N LEU A 43 -15.51 -9.27 -30.85
CA LEU A 43 -16.69 -10.05 -30.49
C LEU A 43 -17.09 -11.09 -31.55
N ASP A 44 -16.96 -10.75 -32.83
CA ASP A 44 -17.44 -11.57 -33.95
C ASP A 44 -16.41 -11.74 -35.09
N GLY A 45 -15.23 -11.14 -34.97
CA GLY A 45 -14.14 -11.22 -35.96
C GLY A 45 -14.37 -10.40 -37.24
N ASN A 46 -15.55 -9.77 -37.40
CA ASN A 46 -15.90 -9.05 -38.62
C ASN A 46 -15.13 -7.73 -38.74
N ARG A 47 -14.93 -7.27 -39.97
CA ARG A 47 -14.33 -5.95 -40.25
C ARG A 47 -15.31 -4.83 -39.85
N PRO A 48 -14.95 -3.92 -38.91
CA PRO A 48 -15.79 -2.79 -38.56
C PRO A 48 -15.94 -1.83 -39.75
N ILE A 49 -17.11 -1.21 -39.85
CA ILE A 49 -17.38 -0.10 -40.77
C ILE A 49 -17.49 1.20 -39.98
N GLN A 50 -16.97 2.29 -40.55
CA GLN A 50 -17.10 3.61 -39.95
C GLN A 50 -18.53 4.14 -40.16
N LYS A 51 -19.14 4.66 -39.11
CA LYS A 51 -20.44 5.32 -39.13
C LYS A 51 -20.36 6.58 -38.30
N GLU A 52 -20.99 7.64 -38.80
CA GLU A 52 -21.15 8.87 -38.02
C GLU A 52 -22.14 8.66 -36.88
N SER A 53 -21.91 9.34 -35.76
CA SER A 53 -22.77 9.34 -34.58
C SER A 53 -22.68 10.69 -33.88
N LYS A 54 -23.82 11.23 -33.45
CA LYS A 54 -23.86 12.48 -32.68
C LYS A 54 -23.57 12.22 -31.20
N HIS A 55 -22.83 13.14 -30.59
CA HIS A 55 -22.42 13.05 -29.19
C HIS A 55 -22.52 14.40 -28.50
N MET A 56 -22.92 14.38 -27.22
CA MET A 56 -22.83 15.56 -26.35
C MET A 56 -21.43 15.71 -25.79
N PHE A 57 -21.00 16.97 -25.65
CA PHE A 57 -19.73 17.33 -25.05
C PHE A 57 -19.94 18.31 -23.89
N LEU A 58 -19.23 18.08 -22.78
CA LEU A 58 -19.09 19.04 -21.70
C LEU A 58 -17.99 20.04 -22.08
N ASP A 59 -18.34 21.32 -22.09
CA ASP A 59 -17.43 22.41 -22.43
C ASP A 59 -16.62 22.85 -21.21
N LEU A 60 -15.62 22.03 -20.85
CA LEU A 60 -14.74 22.29 -19.71
C LEU A 60 -13.91 23.58 -19.88
N GLY A 61 -13.64 24.01 -21.11
CA GLY A 61 -12.90 25.24 -21.38
C GLY A 61 -13.62 26.48 -20.82
N LYS A 62 -14.96 26.51 -20.93
CA LYS A 62 -15.78 27.58 -20.33
C LYS A 62 -15.80 27.55 -18.80
N LEU A 63 -15.64 26.38 -18.20
CA LEU A 63 -15.70 26.17 -16.75
C LEU A 63 -14.33 26.30 -16.08
N GLN A 64 -13.24 26.25 -16.85
CA GLN A 64 -11.88 26.29 -16.34
C GLN A 64 -11.63 27.45 -15.36
N PRO A 65 -11.95 28.72 -15.66
CA PRO A 65 -11.64 29.82 -14.74
C PRO A 65 -12.26 29.65 -13.35
N GLN A 66 -13.49 29.12 -13.30
CA GLN A 66 -14.21 28.89 -12.04
C GLN A 66 -13.67 27.68 -11.29
N CYS A 67 -13.38 26.59 -12.01
CA CYS A 67 -12.83 25.37 -11.42
C CYS A 67 -11.40 25.58 -10.90
N GLU A 68 -10.57 26.33 -11.62
CA GLU A 68 -9.20 26.65 -11.24
C GLU A 68 -9.17 27.57 -10.01
N ALA A 69 -10.03 28.59 -9.96
CA ALA A 69 -10.19 29.44 -8.78
C ALA A 69 -10.64 28.67 -7.54
N TRP A 70 -11.58 27.71 -7.70
CA TRP A 70 -11.97 26.81 -6.62
C TRP A 70 -10.79 25.93 -6.17
N PHE A 71 -10.05 25.35 -7.11
CA PHE A 71 -8.92 24.47 -6.82
C PHE A 71 -7.82 25.17 -6.00
N GLU A 72 -7.43 26.39 -6.36
CA GLU A 72 -6.38 27.14 -5.64
C GLU A 72 -6.72 27.31 -4.14
N LYS A 73 -7.99 27.61 -3.85
CA LYS A 73 -8.50 27.70 -2.48
C LYS A 73 -8.57 26.34 -1.81
N ALA A 74 -9.30 25.39 -2.41
CA ALA A 74 -9.61 24.09 -1.82
C ALA A 74 -8.35 23.25 -1.57
N SER A 75 -7.40 23.29 -2.50
CA SER A 75 -6.18 22.50 -2.39
C SER A 75 -5.28 22.92 -1.22
N THR A 76 -5.31 24.21 -0.86
CA THR A 76 -4.57 24.76 0.26
C THR A 76 -5.32 24.55 1.57
N GLU A 77 -6.59 24.97 1.65
CA GLU A 77 -7.40 24.89 2.87
C GLU A 77 -7.65 23.44 3.31
N GLY A 78 -7.91 22.54 2.37
CA GLY A 78 -8.10 21.11 2.63
C GLY A 78 -6.81 20.30 2.50
N ARG A 79 -5.63 20.94 2.51
CA ARG A 79 -4.33 20.27 2.63
C ARG A 79 -4.15 19.08 1.68
N TRP A 80 -4.48 19.26 0.40
CA TRP A 80 -4.43 18.15 -0.57
C TRP A 80 -3.04 17.53 -0.64
N SER A 81 -3.00 16.22 -0.88
CA SER A 81 -1.77 15.49 -1.18
C SER A 81 -1.02 16.13 -2.35
N ALA A 82 0.32 16.23 -2.24
CA ALA A 82 1.15 16.95 -3.20
C ALA A 82 1.02 16.44 -4.65
N ASN A 83 0.99 15.13 -4.85
CA ASN A 83 0.74 14.48 -6.15
C ASN A 83 -0.63 14.88 -6.74
N GLY A 84 -1.69 14.88 -5.95
CA GLY A 84 -3.02 15.34 -6.37
C GLY A 84 -3.03 16.78 -6.84
N LYS A 85 -2.30 17.68 -6.16
CA LYS A 85 -2.13 19.08 -6.58
C LYS A 85 -1.40 19.18 -7.91
N ILE A 86 -0.26 18.51 -8.04
CA ILE A 86 0.59 18.56 -9.25
C ILE A 86 -0.18 18.06 -10.48
N ILE A 87 -0.89 16.94 -10.35
CA ILE A 87 -1.71 16.37 -11.44
C ILE A 87 -2.82 17.34 -11.83
N THR A 88 -3.49 17.95 -10.85
CA THR A 88 -4.58 18.90 -11.15
C THR A 88 -4.06 20.16 -11.85
N GLN A 89 -2.94 20.72 -11.37
CA GLN A 89 -2.30 21.89 -11.97
C GLN A 89 -1.83 21.62 -13.41
N SER A 90 -1.33 20.42 -13.71
CA SER A 90 -0.91 20.09 -15.08
C SER A 90 -2.09 20.13 -16.06
N TRP A 91 -3.27 19.67 -15.64
CA TRP A 91 -4.49 19.72 -16.46
C TRP A 91 -4.95 21.15 -16.75
N PHE A 92 -4.90 22.06 -15.77
CA PHE A 92 -5.24 23.45 -16.01
C PHE A 92 -4.23 24.15 -16.91
N LYS A 93 -2.93 23.88 -16.72
CA LYS A 93 -1.85 24.44 -17.54
C LYS A 93 -1.94 24.02 -19.01
N GLU A 94 -2.38 22.79 -19.29
CA GLU A 94 -2.59 22.30 -20.65
C GLU A 94 -3.80 22.95 -21.35
N GLY A 95 -4.73 23.51 -20.57
CA GLY A 95 -6.00 24.07 -21.03
C GLY A 95 -7.07 22.98 -21.20
N LEU A 96 -8.22 23.19 -20.55
CA LEU A 96 -9.33 22.25 -20.60
C LEU A 96 -10.05 22.30 -21.96
N ARG A 97 -10.37 21.12 -22.48
CA ARG A 97 -11.03 20.94 -23.79
C ARG A 97 -12.40 20.31 -23.64
N LEU A 98 -13.19 20.35 -24.72
CA LEU A 98 -14.44 19.61 -24.83
C LEU A 98 -14.22 18.12 -24.49
N ARG A 99 -15.07 17.57 -23.62
CA ARG A 99 -15.06 16.14 -23.29
C ARG A 99 -16.39 15.50 -23.65
N CYS A 100 -16.35 14.44 -24.46
CA CYS A 100 -17.56 13.71 -24.86
C CYS A 100 -18.17 12.97 -23.66
N ILE A 101 -19.42 13.28 -23.33
CA ILE A 101 -20.15 12.73 -22.17
C ILE A 101 -21.21 11.69 -22.55
N THR A 102 -21.30 11.27 -23.81
CA THR A 102 -22.27 10.25 -24.26
C THR A 102 -21.57 9.09 -24.95
N ARG A 103 -22.18 7.91 -24.95
CA ARG A 103 -21.70 6.72 -25.64
C ARG A 103 -22.85 5.97 -26.29
N ASP A 104 -22.53 5.32 -27.41
CA ASP A 104 -23.42 4.40 -28.11
C ASP A 104 -23.35 3.00 -27.48
N LEU A 105 -23.76 2.91 -26.22
CA LEU A 105 -23.81 1.67 -25.43
C LEU A 105 -25.24 1.40 -24.97
N LYS A 106 -25.57 0.11 -24.76
CA LYS A 106 -26.86 -0.30 -24.20
C LYS A 106 -26.91 -0.24 -22.67
N TRP A 107 -25.75 -0.36 -22.01
CA TRP A 107 -25.65 -0.40 -20.55
C TRP A 107 -25.04 0.90 -20.02
N GLY A 108 -25.86 1.70 -19.34
CA GLY A 108 -25.47 2.98 -18.74
C GLY A 108 -26.69 3.83 -18.41
N THR A 109 -26.47 4.99 -17.78
CA THR A 109 -27.54 5.95 -17.47
C THR A 109 -28.09 6.54 -18.77
N PRO A 110 -29.40 6.40 -19.07
CA PRO A 110 -29.97 6.90 -20.33
C PRO A 110 -29.89 8.42 -20.40
N VAL A 111 -29.60 8.94 -21.59
CA VAL A 111 -29.64 10.39 -21.84
C VAL A 111 -31.11 10.83 -21.88
N PRO A 112 -31.56 11.79 -21.05
CA PRO A 112 -32.98 12.10 -20.87
C PRO A 112 -33.55 13.03 -21.95
N PHE A 113 -33.05 12.93 -23.19
CA PHE A 113 -33.50 13.74 -24.32
C PHE A 113 -34.08 12.82 -25.42
N LYS A 114 -35.12 13.30 -26.11
CA LYS A 114 -35.78 12.55 -27.21
C LYS A 114 -35.04 12.74 -28.54
N GLY A 115 -35.43 11.95 -29.55
CA GLY A 115 -34.91 12.06 -30.91
C GLY A 115 -33.53 11.41 -31.06
N GLU A 116 -32.53 12.15 -31.51
CA GLU A 116 -31.18 11.63 -31.79
C GLU A 116 -30.39 11.12 -30.56
N TRP A 117 -30.94 11.33 -29.37
CA TRP A 117 -30.38 10.88 -28.09
C TRP A 117 -30.99 9.56 -27.59
N GLU A 118 -32.09 9.09 -28.21
CA GLU A 118 -32.72 7.83 -27.85
C GLU A 118 -31.75 6.66 -28.08
N GLY A 119 -31.65 5.79 -27.08
CA GLY A 119 -30.72 4.64 -27.10
C GLY A 119 -29.26 4.99 -26.80
N LYS A 120 -28.91 6.26 -26.53
CA LYS A 120 -27.60 6.66 -26.01
C LYS A 120 -27.59 6.68 -24.49
N VAL A 121 -26.41 6.45 -23.92
CA VAL A 121 -26.17 6.54 -22.48
C VAL A 121 -25.09 7.56 -22.18
N PHE A 122 -25.06 8.06 -20.95
CA PHE A 122 -23.94 8.86 -20.46
C PHE A 122 -22.66 8.02 -20.41
N TYR A 123 -21.54 8.68 -20.67
CA TYR A 123 -20.23 8.09 -20.56
C TYR A 123 -19.89 7.90 -19.08
N VAL A 124 -19.43 6.70 -18.71
CA VAL A 124 -19.17 6.32 -17.31
C VAL A 124 -18.25 7.31 -16.56
N TRP A 125 -17.30 7.94 -17.23
CA TRP A 125 -16.39 8.89 -16.58
C TRP A 125 -16.99 10.29 -16.36
N PHE A 126 -18.19 10.54 -16.89
CA PHE A 126 -19.00 11.72 -16.57
C PHE A 126 -19.90 11.44 -15.36
N ASP A 127 -20.63 10.32 -15.34
CA ASP A 127 -21.65 10.04 -14.32
C ASP A 127 -21.17 9.16 -13.15
N ALA A 128 -20.02 8.48 -13.23
CA ALA A 128 -19.52 7.68 -12.10
C ALA A 128 -19.29 8.52 -10.82
N PRO A 129 -18.74 9.74 -10.85
CA PRO A 129 -18.67 10.58 -9.66
C PRO A 129 -20.04 11.06 -9.14
N ILE A 130 -21.07 11.13 -9.99
CA ILE A 130 -22.47 11.36 -9.57
C ILE A 130 -23.01 10.16 -8.79
N GLY A 131 -22.35 9.01 -8.92
CA GLY A 131 -22.53 7.85 -8.05
C GLY A 131 -22.50 8.23 -6.56
N TYR A 132 -21.60 9.12 -6.12
CA TYR A 132 -21.49 9.48 -4.70
C TYR A 132 -22.77 10.10 -4.10
N PRO A 133 -23.34 11.20 -4.65
CA PRO A 133 -24.61 11.72 -4.17
C PRO A 133 -25.77 10.73 -4.36
N SER A 134 -25.79 9.95 -5.45
CA SER A 134 -26.86 8.97 -5.68
C SER A 134 -26.86 7.82 -4.65
N ILE A 135 -25.68 7.37 -4.22
CA ILE A 135 -25.51 6.38 -3.14
C ILE A 135 -26.01 6.98 -1.82
N THR A 136 -25.65 8.24 -1.52
CA THR A 136 -26.16 8.93 -0.33
C THR A 136 -27.68 9.11 -0.37
N ALA A 137 -28.25 9.41 -1.53
CA ALA A 137 -29.70 9.52 -1.72
C ALA A 137 -30.44 8.19 -1.51
N THR A 138 -29.78 7.06 -1.80
CA THR A 138 -30.30 5.72 -1.51
C THR A 138 -30.22 5.40 -0.02
N TYR A 139 -29.21 5.93 0.67
CA TYR A 139 -29.03 5.76 2.12
C TYR A 139 -30.00 6.61 2.94
N THR A 140 -30.25 7.86 2.54
CA THR A 140 -31.11 8.80 3.28
C THR A 140 -31.84 9.79 2.37
N LYS A 141 -33.06 10.14 2.76
CA LYS A 141 -33.84 11.21 2.12
C LYS A 141 -33.22 12.60 2.32
N GLU A 142 -32.39 12.77 3.35
CA GLU A 142 -31.73 14.04 3.69
C GLU A 142 -30.36 14.21 3.02
N TRP A 143 -30.11 13.52 1.90
CA TRP A 143 -28.79 13.49 1.25
C TRP A 143 -28.30 14.86 0.80
N GLU A 144 -29.21 15.79 0.49
CA GLU A 144 -28.85 17.17 0.14
C GLU A 144 -28.19 17.92 1.31
N LYS A 145 -28.45 17.55 2.57
CA LYS A 145 -27.73 18.12 3.73
C LYS A 145 -26.24 17.78 3.73
N TRP A 146 -25.82 16.76 2.95
CA TRP A 146 -24.43 16.39 2.75
C TRP A 146 -23.85 16.97 1.47
N TRP A 147 -24.59 16.87 0.36
CA TRP A 147 -24.09 17.21 -0.98
C TRP A 147 -24.45 18.60 -1.47
N LYS A 148 -25.34 19.32 -0.79
CA LYS A 148 -25.73 20.72 -1.07
C LYS A 148 -25.63 21.58 0.18
N ASN A 149 -24.61 21.35 1.00
CA ASN A 149 -24.35 22.14 2.20
C ASN A 149 -22.84 22.41 2.37
N PRO A 150 -22.21 23.17 1.46
CA PRO A 150 -20.77 23.43 1.48
C PRO A 150 -20.29 24.21 2.72
N LYS A 151 -21.19 24.80 3.51
CA LYS A 151 -20.85 25.59 4.71
C LYS A 151 -20.54 24.71 5.92
N ASP A 152 -21.28 23.61 6.08
CA ASP A 152 -21.14 22.73 7.25
C ASP A 152 -20.46 21.40 6.91
N VAL A 153 -20.26 21.08 5.62
CA VAL A 153 -19.71 19.80 5.18
C VAL A 153 -18.31 19.97 4.59
N LYS A 154 -17.33 19.27 5.16
CA LYS A 154 -16.00 19.09 4.57
C LYS A 154 -15.94 17.73 3.87
N LEU A 155 -15.94 17.73 2.54
CA LEU A 155 -15.84 16.50 1.74
C LEU A 155 -14.38 16.04 1.63
N TYR A 156 -14.11 14.81 2.10
CA TYR A 156 -12.83 14.12 1.92
C TYR A 156 -12.98 13.04 0.85
N GLN A 157 -12.06 13.00 -0.12
CA GLN A 157 -12.00 11.94 -1.11
C GLN A 157 -10.64 11.25 -1.12
N PHE A 158 -10.67 9.92 -1.08
CA PHE A 158 -9.51 9.05 -1.07
C PHE A 158 -9.44 8.26 -2.37
N MET A 159 -8.33 8.35 -3.10
CA MET A 159 -8.21 7.68 -4.40
C MET A 159 -6.76 7.40 -4.80
N GLY A 160 -6.58 6.54 -5.81
CA GLY A 160 -5.31 6.43 -6.53
C GLY A 160 -5.15 7.59 -7.54
N LYS A 161 -3.91 7.93 -7.87
CA LYS A 161 -3.56 9.08 -8.73
C LYS A 161 -4.29 9.15 -10.08
N ASP A 162 -4.64 8.03 -10.67
CA ASP A 162 -5.34 7.98 -11.97
C ASP A 162 -6.74 8.59 -11.92
N ASN A 163 -7.37 8.61 -10.74
CA ASN A 163 -8.71 9.14 -10.58
C ASN A 163 -8.73 10.65 -10.34
N VAL A 164 -7.58 11.28 -10.09
CA VAL A 164 -7.49 12.71 -9.70
C VAL A 164 -8.21 13.61 -10.70
N PRO A 165 -7.99 13.54 -12.03
CA PRO A 165 -8.63 14.47 -12.96
C PRO A 165 -10.16 14.40 -12.95
N PHE A 166 -10.73 13.23 -12.66
CA PHE A 166 -12.18 13.08 -12.58
C PHE A 166 -12.77 13.79 -11.36
N HIS A 167 -12.00 13.92 -10.28
CA HIS A 167 -12.46 14.44 -8.99
C HIS A 167 -11.99 15.86 -8.69
N SER A 168 -10.93 16.33 -9.36
CA SER A 168 -10.41 17.69 -9.22
C SER A 168 -10.70 18.60 -10.42
N VAL A 169 -11.12 18.03 -11.56
CA VAL A 169 -11.45 18.80 -12.77
C VAL A 169 -12.86 18.50 -13.25
N ILE A 170 -13.13 17.27 -13.69
CA ILE A 170 -14.36 16.95 -14.43
C ILE A 170 -15.60 17.06 -13.54
N PHE A 171 -15.61 16.41 -12.38
CA PHE A 171 -16.75 16.43 -11.48
C PHE A 171 -16.98 17.81 -10.85
N PRO A 172 -15.96 18.50 -10.28
CA PRO A 172 -16.15 19.87 -9.79
C PRO A 172 -16.63 20.83 -10.88
N SER A 173 -16.08 20.77 -12.09
CA SER A 173 -16.57 21.58 -13.22
C SER A 173 -18.04 21.29 -13.52
N SER A 174 -18.44 20.01 -13.51
CA SER A 174 -19.83 19.61 -13.75
C SER A 174 -20.76 20.18 -12.69
N LEU A 175 -20.38 20.12 -11.41
CA LEU A 175 -21.15 20.68 -10.30
C LEU A 175 -21.23 22.21 -10.37
N ILE A 176 -20.10 22.89 -10.60
CA ILE A 176 -20.03 24.35 -10.79
C ILE A 176 -20.92 24.79 -11.95
N GLY A 177 -20.90 24.04 -13.05
CA GLY A 177 -21.69 24.32 -14.25
C GLY A 177 -23.21 24.24 -14.03
N THR A 178 -23.68 23.61 -12.95
CA THR A 178 -25.11 23.62 -12.60
C THR A 178 -25.59 24.96 -12.06
N GLY A 179 -24.68 25.77 -11.50
CA GLY A 179 -25.03 27.00 -10.76
C GLY A 179 -25.65 26.77 -9.38
N GLU A 180 -25.74 25.52 -8.91
CA GLU A 180 -26.26 25.19 -7.58
C GLU A 180 -25.15 25.14 -6.51
N GLU A 181 -25.53 25.29 -5.24
CA GLU A 181 -24.62 25.26 -4.09
C GLU A 181 -24.23 23.83 -3.68
N TRP A 182 -23.45 23.15 -4.52
CA TRP A 182 -22.92 21.82 -4.21
C TRP A 182 -21.79 21.86 -3.18
N THR A 183 -21.74 20.85 -2.31
CA THR A 183 -20.57 20.52 -1.50
C THR A 183 -19.47 20.01 -2.42
N LEU A 184 -18.45 20.85 -2.64
CA LEU A 184 -17.27 20.48 -3.43
C LEU A 184 -16.20 19.79 -2.56
N LEU A 185 -15.29 19.09 -3.23
CA LEU A 185 -14.14 18.42 -2.60
C LEU A 185 -13.35 19.41 -1.73
N ASN A 186 -13.28 19.15 -0.42
CA ASN A 186 -12.45 19.92 0.49
C ASN A 186 -11.05 19.33 0.55
N THR A 187 -10.90 18.06 0.89
CA THR A 187 -9.60 17.39 1.08
C THR A 187 -9.43 16.22 0.11
N LEU A 188 -8.37 16.24 -0.69
CA LEU A 188 -8.00 15.14 -1.58
C LEU A 188 -6.80 14.36 -1.04
N SER A 189 -7.01 13.08 -0.71
CA SER A 189 -5.95 12.14 -0.33
C SER A 189 -5.63 11.21 -1.50
N THR A 190 -4.59 11.54 -2.24
CA THR A 190 -4.13 10.77 -3.40
C THR A 190 -2.98 9.84 -3.01
N THR A 191 -3.05 8.60 -3.47
CA THR A 191 -1.98 7.60 -3.30
C THR A 191 -1.31 7.28 -4.64
N GLU A 192 -0.02 6.99 -4.54
CA GLU A 192 0.79 6.35 -5.58
C GLU A 192 0.45 4.85 -5.65
N TYR A 193 1.13 4.07 -6.49
CA TYR A 193 0.79 2.65 -6.64
C TYR A 193 1.43 1.78 -5.55
N LEU A 194 0.70 0.73 -5.16
CA LEU A 194 1.27 -0.42 -4.48
C LEU A 194 1.65 -1.46 -5.54
N GLN A 195 2.95 -1.73 -5.66
CA GLN A 195 3.50 -2.82 -6.45
C GLN A 195 3.50 -4.13 -5.63
N TYR A 196 3.63 -5.26 -6.31
CA TYR A 196 3.66 -6.58 -5.70
C TYR A 196 4.94 -7.32 -6.09
N GLU A 197 5.77 -7.63 -5.09
CA GLU A 197 7.10 -8.19 -5.32
C GLU A 197 7.79 -7.39 -6.42
N THR A 198 8.37 -8.02 -7.43
CA THR A 198 9.17 -7.35 -8.46
C THR A 198 8.38 -6.56 -9.51
N GLY A 199 7.04 -6.50 -9.43
CA GLY A 199 6.23 -5.90 -10.49
C GLY A 199 4.81 -5.49 -10.10
N LYS A 200 3.93 -5.43 -11.09
CA LYS A 200 2.52 -5.02 -10.92
C LYS A 200 1.63 -6.22 -10.63
N PHE A 201 0.57 -6.00 -9.84
CA PHE A 201 -0.56 -6.94 -9.75
C PHE A 201 -1.10 -7.24 -11.16
N SER A 202 -1.38 -8.51 -11.46
CA SER A 202 -1.92 -8.94 -12.75
C SER A 202 -2.84 -10.14 -12.58
N LYS A 203 -4.15 -9.91 -12.70
CA LYS A 203 -5.15 -10.97 -12.58
C LYS A 203 -5.04 -11.99 -13.72
N SER A 204 -4.73 -11.55 -14.94
CA SER A 204 -4.56 -12.44 -16.10
C SER A 204 -3.33 -13.34 -15.99
N ARG A 205 -2.25 -12.86 -15.35
CA ARG A 205 -1.03 -13.65 -15.12
C ARG A 205 -1.01 -14.37 -13.77
N GLY A 206 -2.04 -14.21 -12.94
CA GLY A 206 -2.09 -14.76 -11.58
C GLY A 206 -1.05 -14.17 -10.63
N VAL A 207 -0.53 -12.97 -10.91
CA VAL A 207 0.51 -12.30 -10.10
C VAL A 207 -0.16 -11.38 -9.09
N GLY A 208 0.13 -11.60 -7.81
CA GLY A 208 -0.38 -10.81 -6.70
C GLY A 208 -1.45 -11.52 -5.88
N ILE A 209 -1.65 -11.01 -4.66
CA ILE A 209 -2.74 -11.43 -3.79
C ILE A 209 -3.95 -10.50 -3.91
N PHE A 210 -5.13 -11.06 -4.17
CA PHE A 210 -6.37 -10.31 -4.32
C PHE A 210 -7.26 -10.48 -3.09
N GLY A 211 -8.21 -9.55 -2.88
CA GLY A 211 -9.02 -9.49 -1.66
C GLY A 211 -9.77 -10.77 -1.32
N ASN A 212 -10.22 -11.53 -2.32
CA ASN A 212 -10.86 -12.84 -2.14
C ASN A 212 -9.88 -13.93 -1.67
N ASN A 213 -8.59 -13.82 -2.03
CA ASN A 213 -7.57 -14.82 -1.69
C ASN A 213 -6.93 -14.57 -0.32
N VAL A 214 -7.00 -13.34 0.21
CA VAL A 214 -6.45 -12.99 1.53
C VAL A 214 -6.98 -13.93 2.62
N GLN A 215 -8.26 -14.30 2.56
CA GLN A 215 -8.90 -15.19 3.54
C GLN A 215 -8.28 -16.60 3.55
N GLU A 216 -7.81 -17.07 2.40
CA GLU A 216 -7.20 -18.40 2.24
C GLU A 216 -5.83 -18.50 2.93
N THR A 217 -5.20 -17.37 3.27
CA THR A 217 -3.89 -17.36 3.97
C THR A 217 -4.01 -17.73 5.45
N GLY A 218 -5.21 -17.66 6.02
CA GLY A 218 -5.43 -17.83 7.47
C GLY A 218 -4.86 -16.71 8.34
N VAL A 219 -4.28 -15.66 7.74
CA VAL A 219 -3.71 -14.52 8.46
C VAL A 219 -4.83 -13.52 8.81
N PRO A 220 -4.94 -13.06 10.06
CA PRO A 220 -6.01 -12.14 10.46
C PRO A 220 -6.00 -10.81 9.68
N PRO A 221 -7.17 -10.21 9.39
CA PRO A 221 -7.28 -8.93 8.70
C PRO A 221 -6.46 -7.78 9.34
N SER A 222 -6.30 -7.77 10.67
CA SER A 222 -5.48 -6.76 11.37
C SER A 222 -4.03 -6.73 10.89
N VAL A 223 -3.43 -7.90 10.59
CA VAL A 223 -2.04 -7.98 10.12
C VAL A 223 -1.93 -7.40 8.71
N TRP A 224 -2.91 -7.69 7.84
CA TRP A 224 -3.02 -7.09 6.51
C TRP A 224 -3.18 -5.59 6.55
N ARG A 225 -4.11 -5.09 7.37
CA ARG A 225 -4.35 -3.66 7.53
C ARG A 225 -3.10 -2.96 8.06
N TYR A 226 -2.46 -3.50 9.10
CA TYR A 226 -1.22 -2.97 9.64
C TYR A 226 -0.14 -2.84 8.56
N TYR A 227 0.14 -3.93 7.86
CA TYR A 227 1.17 -3.95 6.83
C TYR A 227 0.89 -2.95 5.71
N LEU A 228 -0.30 -3.00 5.12
CA LEU A 228 -0.67 -2.14 4.01
C LEU A 228 -0.69 -0.66 4.39
N LEU A 229 -1.12 -0.32 5.61
CA LEU A 229 -1.14 1.06 6.09
C LEU A 229 0.26 1.56 6.50
N SER A 230 1.10 0.68 7.04
CA SER A 230 2.50 0.99 7.35
C SER A 230 3.35 1.24 6.09
N ASN A 231 2.93 0.63 4.98
CA ASN A 231 3.52 0.77 3.65
C ASN A 231 2.61 1.55 2.69
N ARG A 232 1.70 2.38 3.19
CA ARG A 232 0.78 3.16 2.34
C ARG A 232 1.58 4.05 1.38
N PRO A 233 1.33 3.98 0.06
CA PRO A 233 2.09 4.74 -0.95
C PRO A 233 1.63 6.21 -1.00
N GLU A 234 1.99 7.01 0.01
CA GLU A 234 1.52 8.40 0.13
C GLU A 234 2.32 9.37 -0.76
N THR A 235 3.64 9.16 -0.89
CA THR A 235 4.56 10.08 -1.57
C THR A 235 5.23 9.47 -2.79
N ASN A 236 5.39 8.15 -2.81
CA ASN A 236 6.03 7.36 -3.85
C ASN A 236 5.36 5.98 -3.89
N ASP A 237 5.54 5.29 -5.01
CA ASP A 237 5.13 3.90 -5.14
C ASP A 237 5.76 3.08 -3.99
N SER A 238 4.98 2.18 -3.41
CA SER A 238 5.44 1.22 -2.40
C SER A 238 5.34 -0.20 -2.96
N GLN A 239 5.95 -1.15 -2.26
CA GLN A 239 6.05 -2.53 -2.70
C GLN A 239 5.58 -3.45 -1.59
N TYR A 240 4.67 -4.36 -1.92
CA TYR A 240 4.30 -5.47 -1.07
C TYR A 240 5.37 -6.57 -1.19
N LEU A 241 5.95 -6.98 -0.06
CA LEU A 241 6.93 -8.06 0.02
C LEU A 241 6.50 -9.06 1.10
N TRP A 242 6.39 -10.34 0.76
CA TRP A 242 6.02 -11.38 1.73
C TRP A 242 7.00 -11.46 2.90
N LYS A 243 8.29 -11.32 2.61
CA LYS A 243 9.34 -11.28 3.63
C LYS A 243 9.12 -10.16 4.64
N ASP A 244 8.84 -8.95 4.16
CA ASP A 244 8.58 -7.78 5.01
C ASP A 244 7.25 -7.94 5.77
N PHE A 245 6.23 -8.52 5.12
CA PHE A 245 4.95 -8.83 5.76
C PHE A 245 5.10 -9.73 6.98
N ILE A 246 5.85 -10.82 6.84
CA ILE A 246 6.16 -11.77 7.92
C ILE A 246 7.00 -11.08 9.01
N ALA A 247 8.03 -10.32 8.60
CA ALA A 247 8.92 -9.63 9.52
C ALA A 247 8.17 -8.60 10.38
N ARG A 248 7.30 -7.78 9.78
CA ARG A 248 6.50 -6.78 10.50
C ARG A 248 5.50 -7.41 11.46
N ASN A 249 4.86 -8.52 11.08
CA ASN A 249 4.04 -9.28 12.02
C ASN A 249 4.86 -9.79 13.21
N ASN A 250 6.00 -10.44 12.95
CA ASN A 250 6.76 -11.12 14.00
C ASN A 250 7.50 -10.14 14.92
N ASN A 251 8.04 -9.06 14.37
CA ASN A 251 8.94 -8.14 15.08
C ASN A 251 8.24 -6.88 15.60
N GLU A 252 7.20 -6.40 14.92
CA GLU A 252 6.50 -5.16 15.33
C GLU A 252 5.17 -5.50 16.03
N LEU A 253 4.31 -6.31 15.40
CA LEU A 253 3.03 -6.65 16.01
C LEU A 253 3.19 -7.62 17.19
N LEU A 254 3.84 -8.76 16.98
CA LEU A 254 3.97 -9.79 18.00
C LEU A 254 4.96 -9.39 19.10
N ALA A 255 6.18 -8.99 18.73
CA ALA A 255 7.26 -8.74 19.70
C ALA A 255 7.20 -7.37 20.41
N ASN A 256 6.46 -6.38 19.87
CA ASN A 256 6.25 -5.09 20.54
C ASN A 256 4.82 -4.99 21.10
N LEU A 257 3.81 -4.72 20.27
CA LEU A 257 2.44 -4.48 20.75
C LEU A 257 1.82 -5.68 21.48
N GLY A 258 1.88 -6.85 20.85
CA GLY A 258 1.38 -8.10 21.41
C GLY A 258 2.11 -8.48 22.69
N ASN A 259 3.43 -8.31 22.74
CA ASN A 259 4.23 -8.59 23.92
C ASN A 259 3.87 -7.67 25.10
N PHE A 260 3.72 -6.35 24.85
CA PHE A 260 3.36 -5.39 25.89
C PHE A 260 2.03 -5.76 26.54
N VAL A 261 0.99 -5.91 25.73
CA VAL A 261 -0.36 -6.24 26.21
C VAL A 261 -0.36 -7.58 26.97
N ASN A 262 0.22 -8.61 26.36
CA ASN A 262 0.22 -9.96 26.93
C ASN A 262 1.01 -10.03 28.24
N ARG A 263 2.17 -9.36 28.34
CA ARG A 263 3.00 -9.35 29.54
C ARG A 263 2.25 -8.74 30.73
N VAL A 264 1.58 -7.60 30.53
CA VAL A 264 0.83 -6.93 31.61
C VAL A 264 -0.39 -7.74 32.02
N ILE A 265 -1.23 -8.17 31.07
CA ILE A 265 -2.47 -8.88 31.39
C ILE A 265 -2.18 -10.23 32.05
N LYS A 266 -1.19 -11.00 31.55
CA LYS A 266 -0.77 -12.25 32.22
C LYS A 266 -0.23 -12.01 33.62
N PHE A 267 0.55 -10.95 33.82
CA PHE A 267 1.08 -10.61 35.14
C PHE A 267 -0.06 -10.29 36.12
N VAL A 268 -1.05 -9.50 35.70
CA VAL A 268 -2.23 -9.18 36.51
C VAL A 268 -3.10 -10.42 36.77
N ASN A 269 -3.35 -11.26 35.77
CA ASN A 269 -4.07 -12.53 35.96
C ASN A 269 -3.37 -13.46 36.96
N ALA A 270 -2.04 -13.51 36.97
CA ALA A 270 -1.26 -14.43 37.78
C ALA A 270 -0.93 -13.92 39.18
N LYS A 271 -0.66 -12.61 39.34
CA LYS A 271 -0.19 -12.02 40.60
C LYS A 271 -1.26 -11.30 41.39
N TYR A 272 -2.31 -10.84 40.72
CA TYR A 272 -3.41 -10.09 41.32
C TYR A 272 -4.76 -10.81 41.14
N GLU A 273 -4.72 -12.05 40.67
CA GLU A 273 -5.93 -12.85 40.39
C GLU A 273 -6.91 -12.14 39.44
N SER A 274 -6.38 -11.31 38.52
CA SER A 274 -7.13 -10.48 37.56
C SER A 274 -7.76 -9.21 38.15
N ASN A 275 -7.50 -8.87 39.42
CA ASN A 275 -7.92 -7.61 40.02
C ASN A 275 -6.89 -6.50 39.76
N VAL A 276 -7.35 -5.30 39.43
CA VAL A 276 -6.51 -4.11 39.33
C VAL A 276 -6.16 -3.62 40.75
N PRO A 277 -4.87 -3.42 41.09
CA PRO A 277 -4.48 -3.05 42.45
C PRO A 277 -4.98 -1.66 42.87
N SER A 278 -4.96 -1.41 44.19
CA SER A 278 -5.44 -0.13 44.74
C SER A 278 -4.46 1.02 44.48
N LEU A 279 -5.01 2.20 44.16
CA LEU A 279 -4.22 3.43 44.11
C LEU A 279 -3.78 3.90 45.50
N GLU A 280 -4.53 3.53 46.55
CA GLU A 280 -4.17 3.86 47.94
C GLU A 280 -2.95 3.07 48.42
N SER A 281 -2.74 1.87 47.88
CA SER A 281 -1.54 1.06 48.16
C SER A 281 -0.39 1.33 47.19
N ALA A 282 -0.61 2.13 46.15
CA ALA A 282 0.39 2.42 45.15
C ALA A 282 1.32 3.56 45.57
N ALA A 283 2.62 3.38 45.37
CA ALA A 283 3.63 4.41 45.61
C ALA A 283 3.29 5.71 44.86
N ALA A 284 3.76 6.86 45.35
CA ALA A 284 3.66 8.12 44.61
C ALA A 284 4.31 8.00 43.21
N PRO A 285 3.85 8.76 42.20
CA PRO A 285 4.51 8.81 40.90
C PRO A 285 6.00 9.13 41.03
N THR A 286 6.81 8.42 40.27
CA THR A 286 8.25 8.63 40.14
C THR A 286 8.55 9.33 38.81
N GLU A 287 9.79 9.80 38.62
CA GLU A 287 10.23 10.39 37.34
C GLU A 287 9.98 9.46 36.15
N SER A 288 10.07 8.13 36.32
CA SER A 288 9.77 7.17 35.25
C SER A 288 8.28 7.21 34.84
N ASP A 289 7.37 7.39 35.80
CA ASP A 289 5.93 7.52 35.52
C ASP A 289 5.61 8.84 34.83
N GLU A 290 6.15 9.94 35.35
CA GLU A 290 5.94 11.27 34.82
C GLU A 290 6.55 11.43 33.41
N LYS A 291 7.73 10.84 33.19
CA LYS A 291 8.34 10.75 31.87
C LYS A 291 7.46 9.99 30.89
N LEU A 292 6.95 8.80 31.25
CA LEU A 292 6.06 8.04 30.37
C LEU A 292 4.82 8.87 29.99
N ILE A 293 4.16 9.49 30.97
CA ILE A 293 2.96 10.29 30.72
C ILE A 293 3.27 11.46 29.78
N ARG A 294 4.39 12.18 29.99
CA ARG A 294 4.82 13.27 29.10
C ARG A 294 5.07 12.76 27.67
N GLU A 295 5.89 11.71 27.51
CA GLU A 295 6.25 11.19 26.20
C GLU A 295 5.05 10.61 25.44
N VAL A 296 4.13 9.93 26.14
CA VAL A 296 2.88 9.43 25.54
C VAL A 296 2.00 10.59 25.07
N ASN A 297 1.86 11.65 25.86
CA ASN A 297 1.07 12.83 25.47
C ASN A 297 1.70 13.57 24.28
N ASP A 298 3.03 13.70 24.24
CA ASP A 298 3.73 14.28 23.09
C ASP A 298 3.47 13.47 21.80
N ARG A 299 3.51 12.14 21.89
CA ARG A 299 3.19 11.26 20.75
C ARG A 299 1.71 11.27 20.38
N LEU A 300 0.81 11.33 21.36
CA LEU A 300 -0.62 11.43 21.11
C LEU A 300 -0.97 12.70 20.33
N LYS A 301 -0.35 13.83 20.67
CA LYS A 301 -0.49 15.07 19.90
C LYS A 301 -0.03 14.90 18.45
N LEU A 302 1.15 14.33 18.24
CA LEU A 302 1.67 14.07 16.88
C LEU A 302 0.79 13.10 16.09
N TYR A 303 0.21 12.10 16.75
CA TYR A 303 -0.73 11.16 16.16
C TYR A 303 -2.00 11.87 15.66
N ILE A 304 -2.59 12.72 16.51
CA ILE A 304 -3.81 13.48 16.19
C ILE A 304 -3.53 14.43 15.02
N GLU A 305 -2.43 15.20 15.10
CA GLU A 305 -2.00 16.09 14.02
C GLU A 305 -1.78 15.35 12.70
N ALA A 306 -1.16 14.16 12.74
CA ALA A 306 -0.98 13.33 11.56
C ALA A 306 -2.30 12.87 10.95
N LEU A 307 -3.28 12.44 11.76
CA LEU A 307 -4.57 12.00 11.25
C LEU A 307 -5.45 13.14 10.74
N ASP A 308 -5.42 14.31 11.40
CA ASP A 308 -6.08 15.51 10.90
C ASP A 308 -5.53 15.93 9.52
N ASP A 309 -4.23 15.71 9.31
CA ASP A 309 -3.52 15.92 8.03
C ASP A 309 -3.66 14.75 7.05
N VAL A 310 -4.36 13.67 7.41
CA VAL A 310 -4.51 12.45 6.59
C VAL A 310 -3.14 11.78 6.27
N LYS A 311 -2.14 11.97 7.13
CA LYS A 311 -0.83 11.29 7.11
C LYS A 311 -0.93 9.95 7.83
N ILE A 312 -1.71 9.04 7.24
CA ILE A 312 -2.12 7.77 7.86
C ILE A 312 -0.91 6.89 8.22
N ARG A 313 0.10 6.85 7.34
CA ARG A 313 1.34 6.09 7.58
C ARG A 313 2.11 6.61 8.79
N GLU A 314 2.20 7.93 8.93
CA GLU A 314 2.87 8.58 10.06
C GLU A 314 2.11 8.36 11.36
N GLY A 315 0.78 8.51 11.36
CA GLY A 315 -0.05 8.21 12.52
C GLY A 315 0.15 6.77 13.02
N LEU A 316 0.25 5.78 12.12
CA LEU A 316 0.51 4.39 12.53
C LEU A 316 1.90 4.21 13.14
N ARG A 317 2.91 4.87 12.56
CA ARG A 317 4.29 4.85 13.07
C ARG A 317 4.32 5.38 14.51
N VAL A 318 3.69 6.53 14.74
CA VAL A 318 3.58 7.16 16.07
C VAL A 318 2.79 6.29 17.05
N ALA A 319 1.70 5.64 16.61
CA ALA A 319 0.95 4.68 17.44
C ALA A 319 1.83 3.52 17.94
N MET A 320 2.71 3.00 17.09
CA MET A 320 3.65 1.93 17.46
C MET A 320 4.79 2.42 18.37
N GLU A 321 5.16 3.70 18.30
CA GLU A 321 6.07 4.32 19.28
C GLU A 321 5.45 4.37 20.68
N ILE A 322 4.16 4.72 20.80
CA ILE A 322 3.45 4.70 22.09
C ILE A 322 3.49 3.29 22.70
N SER A 323 3.30 2.25 21.90
CA SER A 323 3.46 0.85 22.35
C SER A 323 4.89 0.54 22.81
N ALA A 324 5.90 1.05 22.10
CA ALA A 324 7.30 0.85 22.46
C ALA A 324 7.66 1.53 23.79
N LEU A 325 7.10 2.72 24.07
CA LEU A 325 7.23 3.40 25.37
C LEU A 325 6.69 2.53 26.51
N GLY A 326 5.55 1.85 26.30
CA GLY A 326 5.00 0.89 27.25
C GLY A 326 5.97 -0.25 27.57
N ASN A 327 6.55 -0.88 26.55
CA ASN A 327 7.57 -1.93 26.75
C ASN A 327 8.81 -1.40 27.50
N ALA A 328 9.31 -0.22 27.14
CA ALA A 328 10.45 0.41 27.80
C ALA A 328 10.16 0.70 29.28
N TYR A 329 8.98 1.21 29.59
CA TYR A 329 8.53 1.49 30.95
C TYR A 329 8.48 0.22 31.82
N LEU A 330 7.96 -0.90 31.29
CA LEU A 330 7.96 -2.18 32.01
C LEU A 330 9.38 -2.70 32.27
N GLN A 331 10.31 -2.46 31.33
CA GLN A 331 11.68 -2.91 31.42
C GLN A 331 12.48 -2.08 32.43
N GLU A 332 12.36 -0.75 32.38
CA GLU A 332 13.01 0.18 33.33
C GLU A 332 12.58 -0.11 34.77
N ASN A 333 11.29 -0.36 34.97
CA ASN A 333 10.73 -0.67 36.28
C ASN A 333 10.88 -2.14 36.70
N LYS A 334 11.48 -2.99 35.84
CA LYS A 334 11.71 -4.42 36.10
C LYS A 334 10.46 -5.13 36.61
N ILE A 335 9.35 -5.04 35.87
CA ILE A 335 8.12 -5.74 36.28
C ILE A 335 8.33 -7.26 36.24
N ASP A 336 8.50 -7.84 37.42
CA ASP A 336 8.76 -9.26 37.66
C ASP A 336 8.28 -9.70 39.06
N ASN A 337 8.59 -10.94 39.44
CA ASN A 337 8.21 -11.50 40.73
C ASN A 337 8.90 -10.81 41.91
N THR A 338 10.11 -10.31 41.72
CA THR A 338 10.90 -9.65 42.77
C THR A 338 10.28 -8.30 43.10
N LEU A 339 9.96 -7.49 42.08
CA LEU A 339 9.26 -6.22 42.29
C LEU A 339 7.93 -6.42 43.03
N PHE A 340 7.16 -7.46 42.66
CA PHE A 340 5.89 -7.77 43.32
C PHE A 340 6.07 -8.16 44.80
N ALA A 341 7.09 -8.94 45.13
CA ALA A 341 7.31 -9.46 46.47
C ALA A 341 7.96 -8.43 47.41
N GLU A 342 8.92 -7.65 46.91
CA GLU A 342 9.77 -6.77 47.72
C GLU A 342 9.33 -5.30 47.69
N HIS A 343 8.70 -4.85 46.60
CA HIS A 343 8.31 -3.45 46.36
C HIS A 343 6.89 -3.37 45.79
N LYS A 344 5.93 -3.93 46.54
CA LYS A 344 4.55 -4.13 46.10
C LYS A 344 3.83 -2.83 45.72
N ASP A 345 4.04 -1.75 46.46
CA ASP A 345 3.49 -0.42 46.21
C ASP A 345 3.97 0.18 44.88
N ARG A 346 5.26 -0.01 44.54
CA ARG A 346 5.80 0.37 43.23
C ARG A 346 5.20 -0.52 42.13
N CYS A 347 5.11 -1.82 42.38
CA CYS A 347 4.51 -2.77 41.43
C CYS A 347 3.07 -2.37 41.07
N ASP A 348 2.27 -1.98 42.07
CA ASP A 348 0.89 -1.52 41.90
C ASP A 348 0.80 -0.32 40.97
N ARG A 349 1.64 0.69 41.19
CA ARG A 349 1.69 1.90 40.33
C ARG A 349 2.01 1.53 38.88
N VAL A 350 3.03 0.69 38.67
CA VAL A 350 3.47 0.28 37.32
C VAL A 350 2.35 -0.48 36.58
N VAL A 351 1.67 -1.39 37.28
CA VAL A 351 0.55 -2.15 36.72
C VAL A 351 -0.60 -1.24 36.31
N ILE A 352 -1.04 -0.32 37.18
CA ILE A 352 -2.17 0.58 36.89
C ILE A 352 -1.85 1.49 35.70
N THR A 353 -0.64 2.06 35.68
CA THR A 353 -0.18 2.91 34.57
C THR A 353 -0.14 2.12 33.25
N ALA A 354 0.40 0.90 33.27
CA ALA A 354 0.50 0.07 32.08
C ALA A 354 -0.87 -0.37 31.54
N LEU A 355 -1.82 -0.74 32.41
CA LEU A 355 -3.19 -1.09 32.01
C LEU A 355 -3.92 0.09 31.37
N ASN A 356 -3.77 1.29 31.94
CA ASN A 356 -4.34 2.52 31.36
C ASN A 356 -3.72 2.86 30.00
N LEU A 357 -2.41 2.66 29.84
CA LEU A 357 -1.73 2.83 28.55
C LEU A 357 -2.20 1.81 27.50
N ILE A 358 -2.39 0.54 27.88
CA ILE A 358 -2.98 -0.49 27.00
C ILE A 358 -4.39 -0.06 26.57
N TYR A 359 -5.18 0.51 27.48
CA TYR A 359 -6.52 0.97 27.15
C TYR A 359 -6.49 2.14 26.18
N LEU A 360 -5.59 3.12 26.35
CA LEU A 360 -5.36 4.18 25.36
C LEU A 360 -4.96 3.61 24.00
N LEU A 361 -4.01 2.66 23.96
CA LEU A 361 -3.57 2.02 22.72
C LEU A 361 -4.72 1.37 21.96
N SER A 362 -5.73 0.84 22.66
CA SER A 362 -6.94 0.32 22.00
C SER A 362 -7.65 1.40 21.17
N ALA A 363 -7.75 2.64 21.66
CA ALA A 363 -8.35 3.75 20.91
C ALA A 363 -7.46 4.20 19.74
N VAL A 364 -6.16 4.39 20.01
CA VAL A 364 -5.17 4.84 19.01
C VAL A 364 -5.05 3.86 17.83
N LEU A 365 -5.17 2.56 18.10
CA LEU A 365 -5.08 1.52 17.07
C LEU A 365 -6.41 1.22 16.37
N PHE A 366 -7.55 1.69 16.89
CA PHE A 366 -8.88 1.34 16.37
C PHE A 366 -9.07 1.66 14.88
N PRO A 367 -8.63 2.83 14.35
CA PRO A 367 -8.74 3.12 12.91
C PRO A 367 -7.92 2.15 12.03
N TYR A 368 -6.87 1.56 12.60
CA TYR A 368 -5.91 0.70 11.88
C TYR A 368 -6.26 -0.77 12.00
N MET A 369 -6.54 -1.26 13.21
CA MET A 369 -6.74 -2.66 13.54
C MET A 369 -7.93 -2.83 14.50
N PRO A 370 -9.17 -2.61 14.04
CA PRO A 370 -10.35 -2.53 14.92
C PRO A 370 -10.57 -3.81 15.75
N SER A 371 -10.41 -5.00 15.15
CA SER A 371 -10.57 -6.26 15.88
C SER A 371 -9.46 -6.50 16.92
N THR A 372 -8.26 -5.95 16.72
CA THR A 372 -7.21 -5.97 17.74
C THR A 372 -7.57 -5.07 18.90
N SER A 373 -8.07 -3.86 18.63
CA SER A 373 -8.56 -2.92 19.63
C SER A 373 -9.72 -3.49 20.46
N GLU A 374 -10.68 -4.14 19.80
CA GLU A 374 -11.78 -4.85 20.45
C GLU A 374 -11.29 -6.02 21.33
N SER A 375 -10.28 -6.77 20.87
CA SER A 375 -9.65 -7.82 21.69
C SER A 375 -8.97 -7.23 22.93
N ILE A 376 -8.26 -6.09 22.80
CA ILE A 376 -7.66 -5.40 23.95
C ILE A 376 -8.75 -4.96 24.93
N ALA A 377 -9.81 -4.29 24.47
CA ALA A 377 -10.91 -3.84 25.31
C ALA A 377 -11.58 -5.02 26.04
N ARG A 378 -11.83 -6.13 25.33
CA ARG A 378 -12.36 -7.36 25.91
C ARG A 378 -11.42 -7.96 26.96
N GLN A 379 -10.11 -8.07 26.71
CA GLN A 379 -9.18 -8.58 27.71
C GLN A 379 -9.08 -7.68 28.94
N LEU A 380 -9.21 -6.36 28.77
CA LEU A 380 -9.31 -5.40 29.87
C LEU A 380 -10.68 -5.38 30.55
N ASN A 381 -11.67 -6.13 30.05
CA ASN A 381 -13.06 -6.07 30.50
C ASN A 381 -13.63 -4.63 30.52
N ALA A 382 -13.35 -3.87 29.45
CA ALA A 382 -13.71 -2.48 29.30
C ALA A 382 -14.47 -2.26 27.97
N PRO A 383 -15.29 -1.20 27.85
CA PRO A 383 -15.92 -0.86 26.57
C PRO A 383 -14.87 -0.44 25.53
N VAL A 384 -15.26 -0.38 24.25
CA VAL A 384 -14.39 0.21 23.22
C VAL A 384 -14.15 1.68 23.57
N ARG A 385 -12.86 2.06 23.64
CA ARG A 385 -12.43 3.40 24.07
C ARG A 385 -12.49 4.39 22.90
N LEU A 386 -13.08 5.56 23.15
CA LEU A 386 -12.92 6.72 22.28
C LEU A 386 -11.57 7.39 22.53
N LEU A 387 -10.95 7.93 21.49
CA LEU A 387 -9.69 8.64 21.63
C LEU A 387 -9.90 9.92 22.46
N SER A 388 -9.02 10.14 23.44
CA SER A 388 -8.90 11.39 24.19
C SER A 388 -7.68 12.17 23.71
N ASP A 389 -7.69 13.49 23.85
CA ASP A 389 -6.55 14.35 23.46
C ASP A 389 -5.37 14.23 24.44
N VAL A 390 -5.65 13.76 25.66
CA VAL A 390 -4.68 13.62 26.75
C VAL A 390 -4.75 12.20 27.29
N PHE A 391 -3.57 11.65 27.58
CA PHE A 391 -3.38 10.45 28.37
C PHE A 391 -3.25 10.78 29.85
N ALA A 392 -4.13 10.16 30.64
CA ALA A 392 -4.09 10.15 32.10
C ALA A 392 -4.31 8.72 32.61
N VAL A 393 -3.88 8.47 33.85
CA VAL A 393 -4.00 7.17 34.53
C VAL A 393 -5.27 7.17 35.38
N ASP A 394 -6.43 7.22 34.72
CA ASP A 394 -7.73 7.50 35.34
C ASP A 394 -8.89 6.65 34.80
N SER A 395 -8.63 5.75 33.85
CA SER A 395 -9.67 5.08 33.08
C SER A 395 -9.92 3.66 33.57
N ILE A 396 -8.86 2.86 33.75
CA ILE A 396 -8.92 1.55 34.38
C ILE A 396 -8.64 1.74 35.87
N LEU A 397 -9.69 1.70 36.67
CA LEU A 397 -9.67 2.06 38.09
C LEU A 397 -9.31 0.85 38.99
N PRO A 398 -8.78 1.11 40.19
CA PRO A 398 -8.66 0.13 41.27
C PRO A 398 -9.88 -0.74 41.48
N GLY A 399 -9.66 -2.02 41.81
CA GLY A 399 -10.73 -2.99 42.09
C GLY A 399 -11.48 -3.48 40.84
N HIS A 400 -11.19 -2.91 39.66
CA HIS A 400 -11.68 -3.45 38.39
C HIS A 400 -11.15 -4.86 38.15
N VAL A 401 -11.95 -5.73 37.55
CA VAL A 401 -11.56 -7.11 37.26
C VAL A 401 -11.40 -7.28 35.76
N ILE A 402 -10.16 -7.55 35.32
CA ILE A 402 -9.85 -7.80 33.91
C ILE A 402 -10.10 -9.26 33.53
N ASN A 403 -10.26 -9.52 32.24
CA ASN A 403 -10.42 -10.87 31.71
C ASN A 403 -9.08 -11.58 31.56
N LYS A 404 -9.11 -12.84 31.09
CA LYS A 404 -7.89 -13.62 30.84
C LYS A 404 -7.15 -13.13 29.61
N ALA A 405 -5.82 -13.20 29.68
CA ALA A 405 -4.94 -12.88 28.56
C ALA A 405 -5.20 -13.78 27.34
N GLU A 406 -5.23 -13.16 26.17
CA GLU A 406 -5.32 -13.81 24.85
C GLU A 406 -4.19 -13.28 23.95
N TYR A 407 -3.66 -14.15 23.08
CA TYR A 407 -2.66 -13.71 22.10
C TYR A 407 -3.31 -12.83 21.01
N LEU A 408 -2.90 -11.57 20.94
CA LEU A 408 -3.36 -10.64 19.89
C LEU A 408 -2.85 -11.03 18.50
N PHE A 409 -1.63 -11.55 18.43
CA PHE A 409 -0.97 -11.94 17.19
C PHE A 409 -0.31 -13.31 17.37
N LYS A 410 -0.15 -14.03 16.26
CA LYS A 410 0.57 -15.30 16.20
C LYS A 410 1.80 -15.14 15.33
N ARG A 411 2.86 -15.88 15.65
CA ARG A 411 4.05 -15.93 14.80
C ARG A 411 3.67 -16.53 13.45
N ILE A 412 4.12 -15.89 12.37
CA ILE A 412 4.06 -16.45 11.03
C ILE A 412 5.40 -17.13 10.76
N ASP A 413 5.38 -18.40 10.35
CA ASP A 413 6.59 -19.14 9.96
C ASP A 413 7.20 -18.49 8.72
N GLU A 414 8.51 -18.25 8.74
CA GLU A 414 9.27 -17.67 7.63
C GLU A 414 9.15 -18.52 6.36
N LYS A 415 8.93 -19.84 6.48
CA LYS A 415 8.67 -20.74 5.35
C LYS A 415 7.39 -20.41 4.58
N GLN A 416 6.46 -19.64 5.17
CA GLN A 416 5.26 -19.19 4.46
C GLN A 416 5.62 -18.23 3.30
N GLU A 417 6.78 -17.57 3.35
CA GLU A 417 7.26 -16.72 2.26
C GLU A 417 7.30 -17.50 0.94
N ASP A 418 8.01 -18.62 0.91
CA ASP A 418 8.18 -19.42 -0.31
C ASP A 418 6.84 -20.01 -0.78
N ILE A 419 5.98 -20.45 0.16
CA ILE A 419 4.65 -20.99 -0.14
C ILE A 419 3.77 -19.94 -0.81
N TRP A 420 3.72 -18.74 -0.23
CA TRP A 420 2.87 -17.66 -0.76
C TRP A 420 3.45 -17.04 -2.03
N ARG A 421 4.77 -16.94 -2.16
CA ARG A 421 5.41 -16.52 -3.41
C ARG A 421 5.15 -17.52 -4.54
N ALA A 422 5.21 -18.82 -4.26
CA ALA A 422 4.84 -19.83 -5.26
C ALA A 422 3.35 -19.75 -5.63
N LYS A 423 2.47 -19.54 -4.65
CA LYS A 423 1.01 -19.49 -4.89
C LYS A 423 0.55 -18.23 -5.61
N TYR A 424 1.16 -17.08 -5.31
CA TYR A 424 0.71 -15.76 -5.75
C TYR A 424 1.75 -15.03 -6.62
N GLY A 425 2.81 -15.71 -7.05
CA GLY A 425 3.86 -15.17 -7.92
C GLY A 425 3.52 -15.24 -9.42
N GLY A 426 2.39 -15.84 -9.78
CA GLY A 426 1.96 -16.06 -11.16
C GLY A 426 2.47 -17.38 -11.76
N ASN A 427 1.94 -17.70 -12.94
CA ASN A 427 2.26 -18.96 -13.66
C ASN A 427 3.59 -18.90 -14.45
N SER A 428 4.40 -17.87 -14.26
CA SER A 428 5.66 -17.65 -14.97
C SER A 428 6.84 -17.92 -14.05
N SER A 429 7.66 -18.89 -14.44
CA SER A 429 8.96 -19.24 -13.87
C SER A 429 10.01 -18.15 -14.10
N GLU A 430 9.84 -16.97 -13.51
CA GLU A 430 10.91 -15.96 -13.44
C GLU A 430 11.36 -15.79 -11.98
N PRO A 431 12.61 -16.12 -11.64
CA PRO A 431 13.15 -15.82 -10.33
C PRO A 431 13.34 -14.31 -10.17
N ALA A 432 12.87 -13.77 -9.04
CA ALA A 432 13.06 -12.37 -8.66
C ALA A 432 14.55 -11.98 -8.58
N PRO A 433 14.93 -10.73 -8.89
CA PRO A 433 16.27 -10.22 -8.62
C PRO A 433 16.50 -10.12 -7.11
N GLU A 434 17.54 -10.76 -6.60
CA GLU A 434 17.96 -10.63 -5.20
C GLU A 434 18.41 -9.19 -4.89
N ASP A 435 17.74 -8.59 -3.90
CA ASP A 435 18.09 -7.30 -3.32
C ASP A 435 19.42 -7.41 -2.53
N LYS A 436 20.52 -6.94 -3.13
CA LYS A 436 21.84 -6.92 -2.51
C LYS A 436 21.99 -5.75 -1.53
N LYS A 437 21.59 -5.93 -0.26
CA LYS A 437 22.20 -5.21 0.87
C LYS A 437 22.50 -6.12 2.08
N LYS A 438 23.81 -6.39 2.19
CA LYS A 438 24.65 -6.68 3.37
C LYS A 438 24.82 -8.13 3.89
N LYS A 439 26.07 -8.58 3.64
CA LYS A 439 27.05 -9.20 4.55
C LYS A 439 26.93 -10.70 4.87
N LYS A 440 27.76 -11.44 4.11
CA LYS A 440 28.75 -12.44 4.55
C LYS A 440 28.29 -13.47 5.59
N LYS A 441 27.85 -14.62 5.09
CA LYS A 441 28.36 -15.93 5.54
C LYS A 441 28.62 -16.79 4.30
N SER A 442 29.72 -17.53 4.37
CA SER A 442 30.36 -18.30 3.32
C SER A 442 29.44 -19.32 2.65
N SER A 443 29.25 -19.23 1.34
CA SER A 443 28.74 -20.31 0.51
C SER A 443 29.68 -20.56 -0.67
N LYS A 444 30.02 -21.84 -0.85
CA LYS A 444 30.81 -22.42 -1.94
C LYS A 444 30.34 -21.93 -3.33
N PRO A 445 31.23 -21.83 -4.33
CA PRO A 445 30.83 -21.46 -5.68
C PRO A 445 29.92 -22.54 -6.28
N ALA A 446 28.85 -22.10 -6.94
CA ALA A 446 27.94 -22.93 -7.72
C ALA A 446 28.73 -23.68 -8.82
N ALA A 447 28.42 -24.97 -8.97
CA ALA A 447 29.07 -25.85 -9.94
C ALA A 447 28.76 -25.42 -11.38
N ALA A 448 29.78 -25.46 -12.23
CA ALA A 448 29.64 -25.27 -13.68
C ALA A 448 28.80 -26.40 -14.29
N PRO A 449 28.11 -26.17 -15.42
CA PRO A 449 27.37 -27.21 -16.12
C PRO A 449 28.33 -28.33 -16.55
N VAL A 450 27.97 -29.58 -16.24
CA VAL A 450 28.79 -30.76 -16.58
C VAL A 450 28.36 -31.29 -17.95
N PHE A 451 29.28 -31.27 -18.91
CA PHE A 451 29.13 -31.95 -20.19
C PHE A 451 29.11 -33.47 -19.97
N GLN A 452 28.07 -34.16 -20.44
CA GLN A 452 27.98 -35.63 -20.35
C GLN A 452 28.53 -36.26 -21.64
N GLY A 453 29.80 -36.65 -21.59
CA GLY A 453 30.57 -37.28 -22.67
C GLY A 453 32.08 -37.04 -22.49
N GLU A 454 32.94 -37.73 -23.24
CA GLU A 454 34.36 -37.34 -23.30
C GLU A 454 34.46 -35.91 -23.86
N LYS A 455 35.06 -35.01 -23.08
CA LYS A 455 35.18 -33.60 -23.46
C LYS A 455 36.14 -33.49 -24.65
N PRO A 456 35.76 -32.79 -25.74
CA PRO A 456 36.68 -32.49 -26.83
C PRO A 456 37.95 -31.83 -26.29
N GLU A 457 39.12 -32.14 -26.87
CA GLU A 457 40.40 -31.58 -26.43
C GLU A 457 40.39 -30.05 -26.38
N GLU A 458 39.66 -29.40 -27.30
CA GLU A 458 39.48 -27.95 -27.34
C GLU A 458 38.77 -27.40 -26.09
N VAL A 459 37.78 -28.12 -25.56
CA VAL A 459 37.08 -27.75 -24.32
C VAL A 459 38.03 -27.86 -23.13
N ILE A 460 38.81 -28.94 -23.05
CA ILE A 460 39.78 -29.15 -21.97
C ILE A 460 40.87 -28.07 -22.00
N ALA A 461 41.39 -27.75 -23.19
CA ALA A 461 42.40 -26.71 -23.36
C ALA A 461 41.88 -25.32 -22.94
N LEU A 462 40.62 -25.02 -23.27
CA LEU A 462 40.01 -23.73 -22.94
C LEU A 462 39.65 -23.61 -21.45
N GLU A 463 39.18 -24.69 -20.83
CA GLU A 463 38.98 -24.77 -19.37
C GLU A 463 40.29 -24.52 -18.61
N LYS A 464 41.41 -25.11 -19.07
CA LYS A 464 42.73 -24.87 -18.48
C LYS A 464 43.18 -23.41 -18.62
N LYS A 465 42.98 -22.78 -19.79
CA LYS A 465 43.29 -21.35 -19.99
C LYS A 465 42.47 -20.46 -19.06
N ILE A 466 41.20 -20.77 -18.83
CA ILE A 466 40.33 -20.04 -17.90
C ILE A 466 40.83 -20.20 -16.46
N GLU A 467 41.27 -21.41 -16.09
CA GLU A 467 41.82 -21.68 -14.76
C GLU A 467 43.11 -20.89 -14.51
N ASP A 468 44.06 -20.95 -15.44
CA ASP A 468 45.34 -20.23 -15.37
C ASP A 468 45.13 -18.70 -15.33
N GLN A 469 44.29 -18.17 -16.22
CA GLN A 469 43.96 -16.75 -16.25
C GLN A 469 43.20 -16.32 -14.98
N GLY A 470 42.34 -17.19 -14.46
CA GLY A 470 41.65 -17.00 -13.19
C GLY A 470 42.59 -16.99 -11.98
N ALA A 471 43.65 -17.80 -12.00
CA ALA A 471 44.70 -17.78 -10.99
C ALA A 471 45.49 -16.46 -11.04
N LYS A 472 45.91 -16.03 -12.23
CA LYS A 472 46.62 -14.77 -12.45
C LYS A 472 45.84 -13.55 -11.95
N VAL A 473 44.56 -13.46 -12.28
CA VAL A 473 43.67 -12.38 -11.80
C VAL A 473 43.52 -12.40 -10.27
N ARG A 474 43.47 -13.59 -9.66
CA ARG A 474 43.38 -13.73 -8.20
C ARG A 474 44.67 -13.28 -7.51
N GLU A 475 45.82 -13.63 -8.08
CA GLU A 475 47.12 -13.22 -7.55
C GLU A 475 47.31 -11.70 -7.62
N LEU A 476 47.00 -11.08 -8.76
CA LEU A 476 47.06 -9.62 -8.92
C LEU A 476 46.11 -8.88 -7.96
N LYS A 477 44.91 -9.42 -7.72
CA LYS A 477 43.98 -8.86 -6.73
C LYS A 477 44.47 -9.05 -5.29
N ALA A 478 45.11 -10.19 -4.98
CA ALA A 478 45.66 -10.46 -3.66
C ALA A 478 46.87 -9.55 -3.36
N ALA A 479 47.68 -9.25 -4.37
CA ALA A 479 48.80 -8.31 -4.29
C ALA A 479 48.39 -6.83 -4.20
N LYS A 480 47.07 -6.53 -4.20
CA LYS A 480 46.51 -5.16 -4.23
C LYS A 480 47.04 -4.31 -5.38
N THR A 481 47.30 -4.94 -6.54
CA THR A 481 47.75 -4.24 -7.74
C THR A 481 46.67 -3.28 -8.24
N ASP A 482 47.08 -2.16 -8.84
CA ASP A 482 46.18 -1.12 -9.35
C ASP A 482 45.10 -1.71 -10.29
N ALA A 483 43.88 -1.19 -10.17
CA ALA A 483 42.75 -1.56 -11.00
C ALA A 483 43.06 -1.41 -12.51
N ALA A 484 43.89 -0.44 -12.90
CA ALA A 484 44.31 -0.26 -14.29
C ALA A 484 45.06 -1.47 -14.86
N VAL A 485 45.72 -2.26 -14.01
CA VAL A 485 46.47 -3.48 -14.39
C VAL A 485 45.60 -4.73 -14.27
N VAL A 486 44.66 -4.75 -13.31
CA VAL A 486 43.78 -5.90 -13.08
C VAL A 486 42.63 -5.97 -14.09
N GLN A 487 42.12 -4.83 -14.55
CA GLN A 487 40.94 -4.77 -15.43
C GLN A 487 41.15 -5.45 -16.79
N PRO A 488 42.27 -5.25 -17.51
CA PRO A 488 42.52 -5.96 -18.76
C PRO A 488 42.54 -7.49 -18.59
N GLU A 489 43.19 -7.98 -17.53
CA GLU A 489 43.30 -9.41 -17.25
C GLU A 489 41.94 -10.04 -16.87
N LEU A 490 41.09 -9.26 -16.19
CA LEU A 490 39.71 -9.65 -15.88
C LEU A 490 38.86 -9.72 -17.15
N GLN A 491 39.06 -8.79 -18.08
CA GLN A 491 38.35 -8.76 -19.35
C GLN A 491 38.73 -9.97 -20.21
N THR A 492 40.01 -10.33 -20.30
CA THR A 492 40.47 -11.55 -20.95
C THR A 492 39.86 -12.82 -20.34
N LEU A 493 39.73 -12.87 -19.01
CA LEU A 493 39.06 -14.00 -18.34
C LEU A 493 37.58 -14.12 -18.70
N LEU A 494 36.88 -12.99 -18.86
CA LEU A 494 35.47 -12.97 -19.26
C LEU A 494 35.30 -13.40 -20.72
N GLU A 495 36.20 -12.99 -21.59
CA GLU A 495 36.21 -13.37 -23.00
C GLU A 495 36.44 -14.88 -23.18
N LEU A 496 37.42 -15.46 -22.48
CA LEU A 496 37.66 -16.91 -22.50
C LEU A 496 36.43 -17.71 -22.02
N LYS A 497 35.73 -17.22 -20.98
CA LYS A 497 34.50 -17.86 -20.48
C LYS A 497 33.34 -17.76 -21.46
N LYS A 498 33.24 -16.65 -22.19
CA LYS A 498 32.25 -16.50 -23.25
C LYS A 498 32.56 -17.44 -24.42
N GLU A 499 33.82 -17.55 -24.81
CA GLU A 499 34.27 -18.45 -25.86
C GLU A 499 33.98 -19.92 -25.50
N LEU A 500 34.14 -20.31 -24.24
CA LEU A 500 33.74 -21.64 -23.75
C LEU A 500 32.23 -21.86 -23.80
N ALA A 501 31.43 -20.85 -23.45
CA ALA A 501 29.97 -20.93 -23.53
C ALA A 501 29.48 -21.05 -24.99
N ASP A 502 30.09 -20.29 -25.91
CA ASP A 502 29.79 -20.35 -27.34
C ASP A 502 30.22 -21.69 -27.95
N LEU A 503 31.35 -22.26 -27.50
CA LEU A 503 31.81 -23.59 -27.90
C LEU A 503 30.85 -24.69 -27.42
N PHE A 504 30.37 -24.61 -26.18
CA PHE A 504 29.35 -25.53 -25.68
C PHE A 504 28.05 -25.43 -26.47
N ALA A 505 27.58 -24.21 -26.77
CA ALA A 505 26.37 -24.01 -27.57
C ALA A 505 26.47 -24.66 -28.97
N LYS A 506 27.66 -24.63 -29.60
CA LYS A 506 27.93 -25.27 -30.89
C LYS A 506 28.01 -26.79 -30.84
N LEU A 507 28.43 -27.37 -29.71
CA LEU A 507 28.54 -28.82 -29.52
C LEU A 507 27.21 -29.49 -29.12
N THR A 508 26.19 -28.69 -28.77
CA THR A 508 24.82 -29.15 -28.44
C THR A 508 23.81 -29.07 -29.61
N VAL A 509 24.26 -28.78 -30.84
CA VAL A 509 23.50 -28.88 -32.10
C VAL A 509 24.05 -30.04 -32.89
#